data_AF-A0AAD7SPC6-F1
#
_entry.id   AF-A0AAD7SPC6-F1
#
_cell.length_a   1.000
_cell.length_b   1.000
_cell.length_c   1.000
_cell.angle_alpha   90.00
_cell.angle_beta   90.00
_cell.angle_gamma   90.00
#
_symmetry.space_group_name_H-M   'P 1'
#
loop_
_entity.id
_entity.type
_entity.pdbx_description
1 polymer ?
#
loop_
_entity_poly.entity_id
_entity_poly.type
_entity_poly.pdbx_seq_one_letter_code
_entity_poly.pdbx_strand_id
1 'polypeptide(L)'
;MLDARVRRINERITLNGMKVSRPDVRIGRYRMIKHERDKHNEPNPQRFNKIQNTKNTMKKDGISSLTYRVVQVKKHPLYTNISVEIGKPPPRPIRG
;
A
#
# COMPACT_ATOMS: atom_id res chain seq x y z
N MET A 1 4.08 6.70 -11.36
CA MET A 1 5.29 6.11 -10.75
C MET A 1 4.84 5.02 -9.77
N LEU A 2 5.25 3.77 -9.95
CA LEU A 2 4.81 2.66 -9.08
C LEU A 2 5.41 2.78 -7.68
N ASP A 3 4.55 3.09 -6.70
CA ASP A 3 4.88 3.13 -5.26
C ASP A 3 5.54 1.80 -4.83
N ALA A 4 6.52 1.88 -3.92
CA ALA A 4 7.19 0.75 -3.29
C ALA A 4 6.21 -0.26 -2.69
N ARG A 5 5.05 0.19 -2.19
CA ARG A 5 4.02 -0.67 -1.60
C ARG A 5 3.41 -1.64 -2.60
N VAL A 6 3.06 -1.15 -3.80
CA VAL A 6 2.48 -1.99 -4.86
C VAL A 6 3.49 -3.06 -5.31
N ARG A 7 4.79 -2.72 -5.36
CA ARG A 7 5.83 -3.71 -5.65
C ARG A 7 5.91 -4.81 -4.59
N ARG A 8 5.87 -4.46 -3.30
CA ARG A 8 5.85 -5.47 -2.21
C ARG A 8 4.65 -6.40 -2.31
N ILE A 9 3.48 -5.90 -2.68
CA ILE A 9 2.28 -6.75 -2.87
C ILE A 9 2.51 -7.73 -4.03
N ASN A 10 3.03 -7.25 -5.15
CA ASN A 10 3.32 -8.10 -6.31
C ASN A 10 4.32 -9.21 -5.96
N GLU A 11 5.35 -8.92 -5.18
CA GLU A 11 6.31 -9.93 -4.70
C GLU A 11 5.66 -10.99 -3.82
N ARG A 12 4.73 -10.61 -2.94
CA ARG A 12 3.98 -11.59 -2.13
C ARG A 12 3.12 -12.51 -2.99
N ILE A 13 2.58 -12.01 -4.10
CA ILE A 13 1.80 -12.81 -5.06
C ILE A 13 2.73 -13.82 -5.75
N THR A 14 3.85 -13.36 -6.31
CA THR A 14 4.78 -14.24 -7.04
C THR A 14 5.46 -15.26 -6.14
N LEU A 15 5.83 -14.89 -4.91
CA LEU A 15 6.46 -15.80 -3.94
C LEU A 15 5.53 -16.93 -3.46
N ASN A 16 4.21 -16.73 -3.56
CA ASN A 16 3.22 -17.78 -3.29
C ASN A 16 2.79 -18.53 -4.57
N GLY A 17 3.51 -18.38 -5.68
CA GLY A 17 3.20 -19.08 -6.94
C GLY A 17 1.96 -18.58 -7.68
N MET A 18 1.36 -17.48 -7.25
CA MET A 18 0.18 -16.89 -7.89
C MET A 18 0.57 -16.01 -9.08
N LYS A 19 -0.37 -15.83 -10.03
CA LYS A 19 -0.21 -14.98 -11.21
C LYS A 19 -1.17 -13.80 -11.16
N VAL A 20 -0.75 -12.66 -11.71
CA VAL A 20 -1.60 -11.47 -11.82
C VAL A 20 -2.49 -11.58 -13.05
N SER A 21 -3.80 -11.63 -12.84
CA SER A 21 -4.78 -11.50 -13.92
C SER A 21 -4.99 -10.04 -14.30
N ARG A 22 -5.11 -9.75 -15.61
CA ARG A 22 -5.35 -8.41 -16.13
C ARG A 22 -6.36 -8.48 -17.29
N PRO A 23 -7.34 -7.56 -17.35
CA PRO A 23 -8.23 -7.47 -18.51
C PRO A 23 -7.47 -6.97 -19.75
N ASP A 24 -8.05 -7.21 -20.93
CA ASP A 24 -7.53 -6.71 -22.20
C ASP A 24 -7.37 -5.18 -22.18
N VAL A 25 -6.27 -4.69 -22.75
CA VAL A 25 -5.90 -3.26 -22.74
C VAL A 25 -6.95 -2.35 -23.43
N ARG A 26 -7.80 -2.90 -24.29
CA ARG A 26 -8.90 -2.19 -24.94
C ARG A 26 -10.03 -1.85 -23.97
N ILE A 27 -10.30 -2.73 -23.00
CA ILE A 27 -11.38 -2.56 -22.00
C ILE A 27 -10.86 -2.09 -20.63
N GLY A 28 -9.60 -2.36 -20.30
CA GLY A 28 -9.00 -2.06 -18.99
C GLY A 28 -8.53 -0.60 -18.81
N ARG A 29 -9.05 0.34 -19.61
CA ARG A 29 -8.62 1.75 -19.59
C ARG A 29 -9.27 2.48 -18.42
N TYR A 30 -8.49 3.33 -17.74
CA TYR A 30 -8.96 4.15 -16.63
C TYR A 30 -8.46 5.58 -16.77
N ARG A 31 -9.17 6.53 -16.16
CA ARG A 31 -8.77 7.94 -16.11
C ARG A 31 -8.46 8.33 -14.67
N MET A 32 -7.24 8.82 -14.46
CA MET A 32 -6.85 9.38 -13.17
C MET A 32 -7.52 10.75 -12.99
N ILE A 33 -8.23 10.96 -11.88
CA ILE A 33 -8.70 12.29 -11.49
C ILE A 33 -7.45 13.13 -11.13
N LYS A 34 -7.34 14.32 -11.73
CA LYS A 34 -6.20 15.21 -11.49
C LYS A 34 -6.15 15.59 -10.00
N HIS A 35 -5.00 15.38 -9.38
CA HIS A 35 -4.70 15.77 -8.00
C HIS A 35 -3.26 16.30 -7.97
N GLU A 36 -2.98 17.20 -7.03
CA GLU A 36 -1.60 17.56 -6.71
C GLU A 36 -0.85 16.32 -6.22
N ARG A 37 0.47 16.30 -6.39
CA ARG A 37 1.28 15.19 -5.87
C ARG A 37 1.06 15.08 -4.36
N ASP A 38 0.68 13.88 -3.90
CA ASP A 38 0.50 13.61 -2.48
C ASP A 38 1.78 13.97 -1.71
N LYS A 39 1.72 15.01 -0.86
CA LYS A 39 2.84 15.48 0.00
C LYS A 39 3.44 14.38 0.89
N HIS A 40 2.70 13.30 1.10
CA HIS A 40 3.10 12.16 1.94
C HIS A 40 3.57 10.94 1.12
N ASN A 41 3.67 11.07 -0.20
CA ASN A 41 4.13 10.02 -1.11
C ASN A 41 5.52 10.35 -1.69
N GLU A 42 6.41 10.86 -0.84
CA GLU A 42 7.81 11.08 -1.19
C GLU A 42 8.52 9.75 -1.47
N PRO A 43 9.51 9.72 -2.38
CA PRO A 43 10.28 8.52 -2.67
C PRO A 43 10.83 7.90 -1.38
N ASN A 44 10.45 6.65 -1.10
CA ASN A 44 10.94 5.95 0.07
C ASN A 44 12.44 5.59 -0.14
N PRO A 45 13.37 6.16 0.66
CA PRO A 45 14.80 5.89 0.50
C PRO A 45 15.15 4.41 0.75
N GLN A 46 14.36 3.70 1.54
CA GLN A 46 14.56 2.28 1.86
C GLN A 46 13.85 1.33 0.88
N ARG A 47 13.36 1.83 -0.26
CA ARG A 47 12.52 1.05 -1.20
C ARG A 47 13.15 -0.26 -1.63
N PHE A 48 14.43 -0.25 -2.02
CA PHE A 48 15.12 -1.45 -2.49
C PHE A 48 15.25 -2.50 -1.39
N ASN A 49 15.66 -2.09 -0.18
CA ASN A 49 15.79 -2.99 0.97
C ASN A 49 14.44 -3.62 1.36
N LYS A 50 13.35 -2.84 1.33
CA LYS A 50 12.01 -3.35 1.69
C LYS A 50 11.43 -4.33 0.68
N ILE A 51 11.79 -4.18 -0.59
CA ILE A 51 11.42 -5.07 -1.70
C ILE A 51 12.19 -6.40 -1.56
N GLN A 52 13.52 -6.34 -1.45
CA GLN A 52 14.35 -7.54 -1.24
C GLN A 52 13.95 -8.33 0.04
N ASN A 53 13.62 -7.62 1.12
CA ASN A 53 13.22 -8.24 2.39
C ASN A 53 11.76 -8.72 2.41
N THR A 54 11.00 -8.63 1.32
CA THR A 54 9.59 -9.08 1.29
C THR A 54 9.47 -10.55 1.65
N LYS A 55 10.35 -11.43 1.16
CA LYS A 55 10.34 -12.87 1.47
C LYS A 55 10.40 -13.16 2.97
N ASN A 56 11.20 -12.38 3.71
CA ASN A 56 11.42 -12.55 5.14
C ASN A 56 10.35 -11.86 6.00
N THR A 57 9.82 -10.74 5.53
CA THR A 57 8.90 -9.89 6.30
C THR A 57 7.43 -10.22 6.06
N MET A 58 7.06 -10.80 4.91
CA MET A 58 5.66 -10.91 4.49
C MET A 58 4.74 -11.71 5.44
N LYS A 59 5.30 -12.66 6.21
CA LYS A 59 4.55 -13.44 7.20
C LYS A 59 4.34 -12.72 8.53
N LYS A 60 5.18 -11.72 8.84
CA LYS A 60 5.19 -10.98 10.11
C LYS A 60 4.63 -9.56 9.99
N ASP A 61 4.78 -8.94 8.82
CA ASP A 61 4.34 -7.59 8.50
C ASP A 61 3.16 -7.67 7.52
N GLY A 62 1.93 -7.61 8.03
CA GLY A 62 0.71 -7.79 7.23
C GLY A 62 -0.57 -7.68 8.07
N ILE A 63 -1.63 -8.38 7.62
CA ILE A 63 -2.95 -8.36 8.29
C ILE A 63 -2.84 -8.85 9.74
N SER A 64 -2.00 -9.85 10.00
CA SER A 64 -1.78 -10.42 11.33
C SER A 64 -1.12 -9.46 12.33
N SER A 65 -0.44 -8.41 11.86
CA SER A 65 0.25 -7.42 12.68
C SER A 65 -0.38 -6.02 12.59
N LEU A 66 -1.55 -5.91 11.97
CA LEU A 66 -2.21 -4.62 11.73
C LEU A 66 -2.80 -4.09 13.04
N THR A 67 -2.29 -2.95 13.51
CA THR A 67 -2.82 -2.22 14.67
C THR A 67 -3.47 -0.93 14.22
N TYR A 68 -4.73 -0.72 14.61
CA TYR A 68 -5.50 0.49 14.32
C TYR A 68 -6.64 0.62 15.31
N ARG A 69 -7.18 1.84 15.44
CA ARG A 69 -8.37 2.11 16.25
C ARG A 69 -9.44 2.76 15.38
N VAL A 70 -10.65 2.20 15.39
CA VAL A 70 -11.79 2.83 14.73
C VAL A 70 -12.22 4.04 15.57
N VAL A 71 -12.18 5.22 14.95
CA VAL A 71 -12.60 6.48 15.57
C VAL A 71 -14.08 6.71 15.30
N GLN A 72 -14.54 6.41 14.09
CA GLN A 72 -15.92 6.65 13.69
C GLN A 72 -16.34 5.75 12.53
N VAL A 73 -17.61 5.36 12.55
CA VAL A 73 -18.27 4.69 11.41
C VAL A 73 -19.51 5.51 11.03
N LYS A 74 -19.59 5.97 9.78
CA LYS A 74 -20.77 6.66 9.23
C LYS A 74 -21.28 5.92 8.01
N LYS A 75 -22.55 5.52 8.03
CA LYS A 75 -23.24 4.92 6.89
C LYS A 75 -23.90 6.03 6.08
N HIS A 76 -23.52 6.16 4.82
CA HIS A 76 -24.17 7.03 3.85
C HIS A 76 -24.92 6.18 2.82
N PRO A 77 -25.86 6.75 2.05
CA PRO A 77 -26.62 5.99 1.06
C PRO A 77 -25.76 5.25 0.02
N LEU A 78 -24.60 5.80 -0.35
CA LEU A 78 -23.74 5.27 -1.41
C LEU A 78 -22.43 4.63 -0.91
N TYR A 79 -22.05 4.84 0.36
CA TYR A 79 -20.80 4.31 0.90
C TYR A 79 -20.81 4.31 2.44
N THR A 80 -19.89 3.54 3.04
CA THR A 80 -19.60 3.62 4.47
C THR A 80 -18.26 4.30 4.67
N ASN A 81 -18.23 5.36 5.46
CA ASN A 81 -17.01 6.01 5.89
C ASN A 81 -16.53 5.38 7.21
N ILE A 82 -15.29 4.91 7.24
CA ILE A 82 -14.64 4.39 8.45
C ILE A 82 -13.40 5.24 8.71
N SER A 83 -13.49 6.13 9.70
CA SER A 83 -12.37 6.93 10.16
C SER A 83 -11.55 6.13 11.16
N VAL A 84 -10.26 5.95 10.88
CA VAL A 84 -9.34 5.14 11.69
C VAL A 84 -8.09 5.91 12.09
N GLU A 85 -7.59 5.60 13.27
CA GLU A 85 -6.27 6.01 13.74
C GLU A 85 -5.29 4.85 13.54
N ILE A 86 -4.22 5.08 12.77
CA ILE A 86 -3.23 4.06 12.36
C ILE A 86 -1.83 4.29 13.00
N GLY A 87 -1.76 5.11 14.04
CA GLY A 87 -0.51 5.48 14.71
C GLY A 87 0.37 6.43 13.91
N LYS A 88 1.62 6.60 14.36
CA LYS A 88 2.63 7.46 13.73
C LYS A 88 3.59 6.61 12.88
N PRO A 89 4.08 7.12 11.74
CA PRO A 89 5.11 6.43 10.98
C PRO A 89 6.39 6.30 11.82
N PRO A 90 7.17 5.21 11.63
CA PRO A 90 8.47 5.09 12.28
C PRO A 90 9.38 6.27 11.88
N PRO A 91 10.30 6.69 12.77
CA PRO A 91 11.22 7.79 12.49
C PRO A 91 11.94 7.57 11.16
N ARG A 92 12.05 8.62 10.35
CA ARG A 92 12.90 8.55 9.15
C ARG A 92 14.35 8.36 9.61
N PRO A 93 15.12 7.43 9.01
CA PRO A 93 16.55 7.34 9.30
C PRO A 93 17.20 8.70 9.02
N ILE A 94 18.11 9.11 9.91
CA ILE A 94 18.91 10.33 9.74
C ILE A 94 19.70 10.14 8.45
N ARG A 95 19.51 11.04 7.49
CA ARG A 95 20.36 11.10 6.30
C ARG A 95 21.72 11.59 6.77
N GLY A 96 22.72 10.70 6.76
CA GLY A 96 24.12 11.10 6.72
C GLY A 96 24.45 11.67 5.35
#